data_AF-A0A519EY76-F1
#
_entry.id   AF-A0A519EY76-F1
#
_cell.length_a   1.000
_cell.length_b   1.000
_cell.length_c   1.000
_cell.angle_alpha   90.00
_cell.angle_beta   90.00
_cell.angle_gamma   90.00
#
_symmetry.space_group_name_H-M   'P 1'
#
loop_
_entity.id
_entity.type
_entity.pdbx_description
1 polymer ?
#
loop_
_entity_poly.entity_id
_entity_poly.type
_entity_poly.pdbx_seq_one_letter_code
_entity_poly.pdbx_strand_id
1 'polypeptide(L)'
;MSQSFDIAVIGATGTVGETIVQILEERDFPVGDLHLLASAESAGSSVPYRGKNVRVREVDAFDFNKAKIAFFAAGVAVTRSYAERATAAGCVVIDLSAGLSVEQAPNVVPEVNGPRLADLAKPQQVACPSS
;
A
#
# COMPACT_ATOMS: atom_id res chain seq x y z
N MET A 1 -5.45 -12.47 20.86
CA MET A 1 -4.42 -11.59 20.26
C MET A 1 -5.08 -10.93 19.06
N SER A 2 -5.14 -9.60 19.03
CA SER A 2 -5.64 -8.88 17.86
C SER A 2 -4.74 -9.22 16.66
N GLN A 3 -5.35 -9.62 15.54
CA GLN A 3 -4.61 -9.99 14.34
C GLN A 3 -3.95 -8.73 13.77
N SER A 4 -2.62 -8.70 13.73
CA SER A 4 -1.86 -7.60 13.12
C SER A 4 -1.56 -7.87 11.65
N PHE A 5 -1.46 -6.80 10.88
CA PHE A 5 -1.15 -6.82 9.46
C PHE A 5 0.15 -6.07 9.20
N ASP A 6 1.06 -6.71 8.48
CA ASP A 6 2.28 -6.06 8.00
C ASP A 6 1.94 -5.29 6.73
N ILE A 7 2.28 -4.00 6.73
CA ILE A 7 1.81 -3.05 5.71
C ILE A 7 3.01 -2.44 5.00
N ALA A 8 2.99 -2.45 3.67
CA ALA A 8 3.87 -1.66 2.83
C ALA A 8 3.14 -0.43 2.30
N VAL A 9 3.79 0.73 2.35
CA VAL A 9 3.33 1.97 1.73
C VAL A 9 4.38 2.42 0.71
N ILE A 10 4.07 2.27 -0.57
CA ILE A 10 4.91 2.68 -1.69
C ILE A 10 4.55 4.11 -2.05
N GLY A 11 5.54 5.01 -2.09
CA GLY A 11 5.32 6.45 -2.21
C GLY A 11 5.10 7.12 -0.85
N ALA A 12 5.68 6.56 0.21
CA ALA A 12 5.49 7.03 1.58
C ALA A 12 5.92 8.49 1.83
N THR A 13 6.77 9.06 0.97
CA THR A 13 7.24 10.46 1.04
C THR A 13 6.37 11.43 0.25
N GLY A 14 5.39 10.94 -0.51
CA GLY A 14 4.42 11.79 -1.19
C GLY A 14 3.25 12.13 -0.28
N THR A 15 2.51 13.20 -0.62
CA THR A 15 1.36 13.68 0.17
C THR A 15 0.34 12.59 0.48
N VAL A 16 0.01 11.75 -0.51
CA VAL A 16 -0.93 10.63 -0.33
C VAL A 16 -0.34 9.55 0.58
N GLY A 17 0.94 9.22 0.43
CA GLY A 17 1.61 8.22 1.26
C GLY A 17 1.71 8.64 2.73
N GLU A 18 2.09 9.89 3.00
CA GLU A 18 2.12 10.46 4.35
C GLU A 18 0.72 10.45 4.98
N THR A 19 -0.30 10.83 4.21
CA THR A 19 -1.70 10.82 4.66
C THR A 19 -2.16 9.40 5.01
N ILE A 20 -1.79 8.38 4.22
CA ILE A 20 -2.10 6.98 4.54
C ILE A 20 -1.48 6.58 5.89
N VAL A 21 -0.20 6.92 6.12
CA VAL A 21 0.49 6.60 7.38
C VAL A 21 -0.19 7.29 8.57
N GLN A 22 -0.57 8.57 8.41
CA GLN A 22 -1.31 9.31 9.42
C GLN A 22 -2.67 8.68 9.72
N ILE A 23 -3.46 8.32 8.70
CA ILE A 23 -4.77 7.68 8.88
C ILE A 23 -4.64 6.33 9.56
N LEU A 24 -3.62 5.52 9.22
CA LEU A 24 -3.36 4.24 9.89
C LEU A 24 -3.10 4.42 11.39
N GLU A 25 -2.44 5.52 11.77
CA GLU A 25 -2.24 5.89 13.18
C GLU A 25 -3.52 6.40 13.84
N GLU A 26 -4.21 7.37 13.23
CA GLU A 26 -5.43 7.99 13.77
C GLU A 26 -6.56 6.98 13.99
N ARG A 27 -6.68 5.99 13.10
CA ARG A 27 -7.70 4.94 13.20
C ARG A 27 -7.29 3.78 14.11
N ASP A 28 -6.11 3.87 14.73
CA ASP A 28 -5.47 2.81 15.50
C ASP A 28 -5.51 1.45 14.77
N PHE A 29 -5.17 1.47 13.47
CA PHE A 29 -5.22 0.25 12.67
C PHE A 29 -4.24 -0.77 13.25
N PRO A 30 -4.58 -2.08 13.28
CA PRO A 30 -3.73 -3.12 13.83
C PRO A 30 -2.54 -3.43 12.90
N VAL A 31 -1.60 -2.49 12.80
CA VAL A 31 -0.35 -2.63 12.06
C VAL A 31 0.67 -3.41 12.89
N GLY A 32 1.27 -4.44 12.29
CA GLY A 32 2.43 -5.16 12.81
C GLY A 32 3.70 -4.42 12.45
N ASP A 33 4.34 -4.84 11.35
CA ASP A 33 5.45 -4.11 10.74
C ASP A 33 4.98 -3.11 9.68
N LEU A 34 5.42 -1.85 9.80
CA LEU A 34 5.18 -0.80 8.81
C LEU A 34 6.43 -0.60 7.93
N HIS A 35 6.28 -0.87 6.63
CA HIS A 35 7.32 -0.73 5.63
C HIS A 35 7.05 0.49 4.75
N LEU A 36 7.82 1.55 4.95
CA LEU A 36 7.72 2.76 4.13
C LEU A 36 8.72 2.67 2.98
N LEU A 37 8.22 2.78 1.75
CA LEU A 37 8.98 2.56 0.53
C LEU A 37 8.86 3.77 -0.40
N ALA A 38 9.97 4.16 -1.01
CA ALA A 38 10.03 5.23 -2.01
C ALA A 38 11.14 4.96 -3.04
N SER A 39 11.34 5.89 -3.97
CA SER A 39 12.48 5.84 -4.90
C SER A 39 13.82 5.94 -4.15
N ALA A 40 14.92 5.56 -4.80
CA ALA A 40 16.26 5.68 -4.25
C ALA A 40 16.60 7.12 -3.79
N GLU A 41 16.07 8.13 -4.50
CA GLU A 41 16.28 9.55 -4.18
C GLU A 41 15.63 9.95 -2.85
N SER A 42 14.51 9.30 -2.50
CA SER A 42 13.74 9.55 -1.29
C SER A 42 14.12 8.60 -0.14
N ALA A 43 14.90 7.55 -0.42
CA ALA A 43 15.32 6.58 0.56
C ALA A 43 16.24 7.20 1.62
N GLY A 44 16.01 6.87 2.89
CA GLY A 44 16.74 7.45 4.03
C GLY A 44 16.02 8.61 4.72
N SER A 45 14.98 9.17 4.12
CA SER A 45 14.01 10.01 4.84
C SER A 45 13.27 9.21 5.91
N SER A 46 12.51 9.89 6.78
CA SER A 46 11.71 9.25 7.81
C SER A 46 10.36 9.92 7.93
N VAL A 47 9.32 9.12 8.17
CA VAL A 47 7.95 9.58 8.39
C VAL A 47 7.55 9.26 9.84
N PRO A 48 6.93 10.20 10.57
CA PRO A 48 6.44 9.92 11.92
C PRO A 48 5.28 8.91 11.88
N TYR A 49 5.32 7.94 12.79
CA TYR A 49 4.28 6.97 13.03
C TYR A 49 4.32 6.49 14.48
N ARG A 50 3.22 6.65 15.22
CA ARG A 50 3.07 6.24 16.64
C ARG A 50 4.18 6.78 17.54
N GLY A 51 4.49 8.07 17.38
CA GLY A 51 5.55 8.76 18.13
C GLY A 51 6.98 8.30 17.81
N LYS A 52 7.18 7.54 16.74
CA LYS A 52 8.50 7.09 16.25
C LYS A 52 8.72 7.55 14.82
N ASN A 53 9.97 7.76 14.43
CA ASN A 53 10.33 8.04 13.04
C ASN A 53 10.62 6.71 12.33
N VAL A 54 9.77 6.34 11.38
CA VAL A 54 9.94 5.13 10.57
C VAL A 54 10.74 5.50 9.33
N ARG A 55 11.88 4.81 9.15
CA ARG A 55 12.79 5.09 8.03
C ARG A 55 12.22 4.57 6.71
N VAL A 56 12.21 5.43 5.71
CA VAL A 56 11.86 5.11 4.33
C VAL A 56 13.00 4.34 3.68
N ARG A 57 12.66 3.21 3.03
CA ARG A 57 13.59 2.34 2.31
C ARG A 57 13.32 2.43 0.81
N GLU A 58 14.28 1.98 0.04
CA GLU A 58 14.13 1.89 -1.41
C GLU A 58 13.16 0.75 -1.79
N VAL A 59 12.24 1.03 -2.70
CA VAL A 59 11.25 0.06 -3.17
C VAL A 59 11.89 -1.07 -3.98
N ASP A 60 12.96 -0.80 -4.74
CA ASP A 60 13.61 -1.79 -5.59
C ASP A 60 14.15 -2.99 -4.81
N ALA A 61 14.81 -2.71 -3.68
CA ALA A 61 15.42 -3.70 -2.80
C ALA A 61 14.44 -4.35 -1.80
N PHE A 62 13.15 -3.98 -1.84
CA PHE A 62 12.18 -4.47 -0.88
C PHE A 62 11.65 -5.87 -1.23
N ASP A 63 11.63 -6.73 -0.21
CA ASP A 63 11.03 -8.06 -0.27
C ASP A 63 9.55 -7.99 0.14
N PHE A 64 8.67 -8.11 -0.85
CA PHE A 64 7.23 -8.03 -0.65
C PHE A 64 6.64 -9.17 0.20
N ASN A 65 7.35 -10.30 0.39
CA ASN A 65 6.88 -11.37 1.29
C ASN A 65 6.75 -10.94 2.75
N LYS A 66 7.34 -9.78 3.11
CA LYS A 66 7.27 -9.20 4.45
C LYS A 66 5.99 -8.40 4.71
N ALA A 67 5.19 -8.12 3.67
CA ALA A 67 3.95 -7.36 3.79
C ALA A 67 2.74 -8.23 3.42
N LYS A 68 1.63 -8.03 4.13
CA LYS A 68 0.33 -8.62 3.77
C LYS A 68 -0.49 -7.68 2.90
N ILE A 69 -0.36 -6.38 3.11
CA ILE A 69 -1.09 -5.33 2.39
C ILE A 69 -0.08 -4.32 1.86
N ALA A 70 -0.21 -3.93 0.60
CA ALA A 70 0.63 -2.94 -0.06
C ALA A 70 -0.24 -1.80 -0.62
N PHE A 71 -0.04 -0.59 -0.10
CA PHE A 71 -0.64 0.63 -0.62
C PHE A 71 0.29 1.28 -1.65
N PHE A 72 -0.24 1.54 -2.84
CA PHE A 72 0.50 2.17 -3.93
C PHE A 72 0.06 3.62 -4.12
N ALA A 73 0.91 4.55 -3.67
CA ALA A 73 0.71 6.00 -3.69
C ALA A 73 1.82 6.75 -4.45
N ALA A 74 2.59 6.06 -5.30
CA ALA A 74 3.81 6.58 -5.95
C ALA A 74 3.65 6.95 -7.44
N GLY A 75 2.44 6.85 -7.99
CA GLY A 75 2.15 7.14 -9.39
C GLY A 75 2.14 5.91 -10.32
N VAL A 76 1.54 6.08 -11.50
CA VAL A 76 1.24 5.02 -12.47
C VAL A 76 2.45 4.15 -12.83
N ALA A 77 3.60 4.77 -13.13
CA ALA A 77 4.80 4.06 -13.56
C ALA A 77 5.39 3.15 -12.47
N VAL A 78 5.39 3.64 -11.23
CA VAL A 78 5.87 2.87 -10.06
C VAL A 78 4.92 1.72 -9.79
N THR A 79 3.62 1.97 -9.78
CA THR A 79 2.61 0.93 -9.57
C THR A 79 2.72 -0.19 -10.59
N ARG A 80 2.82 0.13 -11.88
CA ARG A 80 2.98 -0.88 -12.94
C ARG A 80 4.25 -1.71 -12.79
N SER A 81 5.32 -1.12 -12.26
CA SER A 81 6.61 -1.80 -12.09
C SER A 81 6.62 -2.79 -10.92
N TYR A 82 5.91 -2.49 -9.81
CA TYR A 82 6.00 -3.31 -8.59
C TYR A 82 4.71 -4.02 -8.17
N ALA A 83 3.55 -3.66 -8.71
CA ALA A 83 2.27 -4.29 -8.33
C ALA A 83 2.25 -5.80 -8.63
N GLU A 84 2.81 -6.23 -9.77
CA GLU A 84 2.93 -7.65 -10.09
C GLU A 84 3.84 -8.37 -9.10
N ARG A 85 4.98 -7.76 -8.73
CA ARG A 85 5.91 -8.32 -7.75
C ARG A 85 5.29 -8.46 -6.36
N ALA A 86 4.49 -7.48 -5.93
CA ALA A 86 3.76 -7.53 -4.67
C ALA A 86 2.65 -8.60 -4.69
N THR A 87 1.89 -8.66 -5.78
CA THR A 87 0.83 -9.67 -5.98
C THR A 87 1.44 -11.09 -6.00
N ALA A 88 2.54 -11.30 -6.71
CA ALA A 88 3.24 -12.59 -6.77
C ALA A 88 3.78 -13.04 -5.40
N ALA A 89 4.12 -12.11 -4.52
CA ALA A 89 4.51 -12.38 -3.13
C ALA A 89 3.32 -12.68 -2.20
N GLY A 90 2.08 -12.65 -2.71
CA GLY A 90 0.87 -12.90 -1.93
C GLY A 90 0.31 -11.67 -1.22
N CYS A 91 0.83 -10.46 -1.48
CA CYS A 91 0.29 -9.23 -0.91
C CYS A 91 -1.05 -8.87 -1.54
N VAL A 92 -1.97 -8.38 -0.71
CA VAL A 92 -3.12 -7.61 -1.21
C VAL A 92 -2.60 -6.25 -1.69
N VAL A 93 -2.93 -5.89 -2.92
CA VAL A 93 -2.52 -4.62 -3.54
C VAL A 93 -3.69 -3.65 -3.56
N ILE A 94 -3.46 -2.45 -3.02
CA ILE A 94 -4.40 -1.33 -3.04
C ILE A 94 -3.75 -0.20 -3.85
N ASP A 95 -4.26 0.04 -5.05
CA ASP A 95 -3.75 1.07 -5.96
C ASP A 95 -4.50 2.40 -5.81
N LEU A 96 -3.81 3.47 -5.42
CA LEU A 96 -4.36 4.83 -5.36
C LEU A 96 -3.87 5.71 -6.51
N SER A 97 -3.09 5.15 -7.43
CA SER A 97 -2.40 5.88 -8.49
C SER A 97 -3.05 5.77 -9.87
N ALA A 98 -4.11 4.95 -10.00
CA ALA A 98 -4.69 4.55 -11.29
C ALA A 98 -3.67 3.89 -12.24
N GLY A 99 -2.72 3.15 -11.66
CA GLY A 99 -1.68 2.44 -12.40
C GLY A 99 -2.16 1.14 -13.02
N LEU A 100 -3.11 0.46 -12.35
CA LEU A 100 -3.70 -0.80 -12.76
C LEU A 100 -4.98 -0.59 -13.58
N SER A 101 -5.23 -1.50 -14.52
CA SER A 101 -6.48 -1.51 -15.28
C SER A 101 -7.67 -1.95 -14.42
N VAL A 102 -8.89 -1.57 -14.80
CA VAL A 102 -10.12 -1.93 -14.08
C VAL A 102 -10.33 -3.45 -14.07
N GLU A 103 -9.88 -4.13 -15.12
CA GLU A 103 -9.90 -5.58 -15.24
C GLU A 103 -8.95 -6.27 -14.25
N GLN A 104 -7.80 -5.66 -13.97
CA GLN A 104 -6.81 -6.16 -13.01
C GLN A 104 -7.18 -5.83 -11.57
N ALA A 105 -7.57 -4.58 -11.32
CA ALA A 105 -7.88 -4.03 -10.01
C ALA A 105 -9.18 -3.22 -10.10
N PRO A 106 -10.34 -3.81 -9.79
CA PRO A 106 -11.60 -3.08 -9.84
C PRO A 106 -11.61 -1.94 -8.82
N ASN A 107 -12.26 -0.84 -9.20
CA ASN A 107 -12.47 0.29 -8.30
C ASN A 107 -13.43 -0.11 -7.17
N VAL A 108 -12.99 0.06 -5.93
CA VAL A 108 -13.78 -0.25 -4.75
C VAL A 108 -13.93 0.98 -3.88
N VAL A 109 -15.19 1.31 -3.57
CA VAL A 109 -15.58 2.23 -2.50
C VAL A 109 -16.33 1.38 -1.48
N PRO A 110 -15.79 1.20 -0.25
CA PRO A 110 -16.35 0.26 0.73
C PRO A 110 -17.87 0.39 0.94
N GLU A 111 -18.38 1.62 0.95
CA GLU A 111 -19.80 1.96 1.18
C GLU A 111 -20.70 1.70 -0.04
N VAL A 112 -20.14 1.62 -1.25
CA VAL A 112 -20.91 1.48 -2.49
C VAL A 112 -20.86 0.04 -3.01
N ASN A 113 -19.66 -0.55 -3.06
CA ASN A 113 -19.45 -1.86 -3.67
C ASN A 113 -18.46 -2.75 -2.90
N GLY A 114 -18.26 -2.50 -1.60
CA GLY A 114 -17.43 -3.32 -0.73
C GLY A 114 -17.69 -4.84 -0.78
N PRO A 115 -18.94 -5.33 -0.90
CA PRO A 115 -19.21 -6.77 -1.01
C PRO A 115 -18.51 -7.45 -2.18
N ARG A 116 -18.18 -6.72 -3.25
CA ARG A 116 -17.47 -7.23 -4.44
C ARG A 116 -16.08 -7.81 -4.11
N LEU A 117 -15.48 -7.39 -2.99
CA LEU A 117 -14.19 -7.93 -2.54
C LEU A 117 -14.25 -9.45 -2.34
N ALA A 118 -15.39 -10.00 -1.91
CA ALA A 118 -15.55 -11.43 -1.67
C ALA A 118 -15.43 -12.28 -2.95
N ASP A 119 -15.71 -11.68 -4.11
CA ASP A 119 -15.70 -12.36 -5.41
C ASP A 119 -14.33 -12.31 -6.09
N LEU A 120 -13.37 -11.57 -5.54
CA LEU A 120 -12.04 -11.41 -6.12
C LEU A 120 -11.14 -12.62 -5.83
N ALA A 121 -10.41 -13.04 -6.86
CA ALA A 121 -9.36 -14.03 -6.70
C ALA A 121 -8.26 -13.50 -5.75
N LYS A 122 -7.70 -14.41 -4.94
CA LYS A 122 -6.56 -14.10 -4.07
C LYS A 122 -5.26 -14.33 -4.85
N PRO A 123 -4.22 -13.50 -4.64
CA PRO A 123 -4.21 -12.30 -3.82
C PRO A 123 -5.00 -11.15 -4.47
N GLN A 124 -5.76 -10.42 -3.64
CA GLN A 124 -6.71 -9.41 -4.12
C GLN A 124 -5.95 -8.16 -4.60
N GLN A 125 -6.36 -7.63 -5.74
CA GLN A 125 -5.92 -6.34 -6.25
C GLN A 125 -7.14 -5.44 -6.38
N VAL A 126 -7.06 -4.23 -5.82
CA VAL A 126 -8.16 -3.26 -5.85
C VAL A 126 -7.61 -1.87 -6.13
N ALA A 127 -8.41 -1.04 -6.78
CA ALA A 127 -8.08 0.35 -7.03
C ALA A 127 -9.00 1.27 -6.21
N CYS A 128 -8.45 2.36 -5.72
CA CYS A 128 -9.22 3.48 -5.19
C CYS A 128 -9.62 4.37 -6.37
N PRO A 129 -10.91 4.65 -6.59
CA PRO A 129 -11.33 5.55 -7.66
C PRO A 129 -10.74 6.94 -7.44
N SER A 130 -10.22 7.54 -8.50
CA SER A 130 -9.77 8.93 -8.49
C SER A 130 -10.96 9.88 -8.26
N SER A 131 -10.75 10.89 -7.42
CA SER A 131 -11.66 12.03 -7.22
C SER A 131 -11.78 12.90 -8.46
#